data_AF-A0A2N6IC89-F1
#
_entry.id   AF-A0A2N6IC89-F1
#
_cell.length_a   1.000
_cell.length_b   1.000
_cell.length_c   1.000
_cell.angle_alpha   90.00
_cell.angle_beta   90.00
_cell.angle_gamma   90.00
#
_symmetry.space_group_name_H-M   'P 1'
#
loop_
_entity.id
_entity.type
_entity.pdbx_description
1 polymer ?
#
loop_
_entity_poly.entity_id
_entity_poly.type
_entity_poly.pdbx_seq_one_letter_code
_entity_poly.pdbx_strand_id
1 'polypeptide(L)'
;MHLINSSLNHALRVPLAAEIHSRPFLQLDAPELITHLAVYKDDSAAPGASNMAAQHATLAALCTHFGVTPPAAEAKYFYYDFSRFRLKWECHTEFATFTFAERPAAALLLEQAFERMPLEQLPQQWLAGLKGKLMVAAHVVLEQATEPAEIFMQGLSRVFEGNTLAGSKVLQGGELWTDFTIQSDGFSRFVIRDAGMRSQQSGRLVQRVLEIETYRMMALLGLPYAMQAAPSLNAIENELATLAAAMVDTDDAPGLTKADEGVAEQALLDRITRLAARIEKLSLDNSYRFSASKAYMGLVKARIEELREVRIEGIPTVEEFMDRRLTPAMNTCAAMASRQEAMAQRIANTNDLLRTRVGIVQELQNRQILQSMNARAAQQLRLQQAVEGLSVAAISYYVIGLFSYTGKAAKVMGLPVNPEILVGALVPFVAAGVWLGLRRMHHKLHAD
;
A
#
# COMPACT_ATOMS: atom_id res chain seq x y z
N MET A 1 27.94 -42.14 -24.95
CA MET A 1 27.84 -40.89 -25.74
C MET A 1 26.91 -39.95 -24.96
N HIS A 2 27.44 -39.20 -23.98
CA HIS A 2 26.66 -38.18 -23.28
C HIS A 2 26.29 -37.11 -24.30
N LEU A 3 25.00 -36.92 -24.57
CA LEU A 3 24.52 -35.94 -25.54
C LEU A 3 25.04 -34.56 -25.14
N ILE A 4 25.97 -34.01 -25.93
CA ILE A 4 26.52 -32.63 -25.85
C ILE A 4 25.38 -31.62 -25.68
N ASN A 5 24.20 -31.92 -26.22
CA ASN A 5 22.99 -31.11 -26.10
C ASN A 5 22.54 -30.84 -24.65
N SER A 6 22.79 -31.75 -23.71
CA SER A 6 22.45 -31.52 -22.29
C SER A 6 23.35 -30.49 -21.63
N SER A 7 24.65 -30.45 -21.98
CA SER A 7 25.62 -29.44 -21.52
C SER A 7 25.45 -28.06 -22.19
N LEU A 8 24.65 -27.96 -23.27
CA LEU A 8 24.30 -26.68 -23.90
C LEU A 8 23.11 -25.98 -23.22
N ASN A 9 22.43 -26.66 -22.29
CA ASN A 9 21.25 -26.08 -21.67
C ASN A 9 21.63 -25.03 -20.63
N HIS A 10 21.08 -23.83 -20.79
CA HIS A 10 20.96 -22.88 -19.69
C HIS A 10 20.25 -23.56 -18.50
N ALA A 11 20.73 -23.32 -17.27
CA ALA A 11 20.24 -23.98 -16.05
C ALA A 11 18.71 -23.87 -15.86
N LEU A 12 18.12 -22.74 -16.28
CA LEU A 12 16.67 -22.50 -16.18
C LEU A 12 15.84 -23.05 -17.35
N ARG A 13 16.45 -23.53 -18.44
CA ARG A 13 15.68 -23.92 -19.64
C ARG A 13 14.68 -25.03 -19.34
N VAL A 14 15.11 -26.09 -18.65
CA VAL A 14 14.25 -27.23 -18.31
C VAL A 14 13.20 -26.84 -17.25
N PRO A 15 13.54 -26.19 -16.12
CA PRO A 15 12.55 -25.72 -15.15
C PRO A 15 11.47 -24.80 -15.75
N LEU A 16 11.86 -23.82 -16.58
CA LEU A 16 10.90 -22.89 -17.21
C LEU A 16 10.02 -23.60 -18.25
N ALA A 17 10.57 -24.54 -19.03
CA ALA A 17 9.78 -25.34 -19.95
C ALA A 17 8.80 -26.28 -19.21
N ALA A 18 9.21 -26.83 -18.07
CA ALA A 18 8.37 -27.66 -17.22
C ALA A 18 7.23 -26.86 -16.56
N GLU A 19 7.47 -25.61 -16.16
CA GLU A 19 6.45 -24.74 -15.57
C GLU A 19 5.22 -24.59 -16.48
N ILE A 20 5.42 -24.43 -17.80
CA ILE A 20 4.31 -24.30 -18.77
C ILE A 20 3.45 -25.57 -18.84
N HIS A 21 4.06 -26.75 -18.71
CA HIS A 21 3.38 -28.04 -18.82
C HIS A 21 2.87 -28.57 -17.47
N SER A 22 3.17 -27.89 -16.37
CA SER A 22 2.81 -28.32 -15.01
C SER A 22 1.31 -28.20 -14.67
N ARG A 23 0.51 -27.64 -15.59
CA ARG A 23 -0.90 -27.26 -15.37
C ARG A 23 -1.90 -28.01 -16.27
N PRO A 24 -1.91 -29.35 -16.30
CA PRO A 24 -2.90 -30.08 -17.10
C PRO A 24 -4.31 -29.87 -16.53
N PHE A 25 -5.29 -29.71 -17.41
CA PHE A 25 -6.71 -29.76 -17.04
C PHE A 25 -7.13 -31.19 -16.73
N LEU A 26 -8.19 -31.35 -15.91
CA LEU A 26 -8.81 -32.65 -15.71
C LEU A 26 -9.35 -33.17 -17.05
N GLN A 27 -9.02 -34.41 -17.40
CA GLN A 27 -9.68 -35.08 -18.51
C GLN A 27 -11.05 -35.55 -18.03
N LEU A 28 -12.09 -34.87 -18.50
CA LEU A 28 -13.49 -35.11 -18.14
C LEU A 28 -14.27 -35.42 -19.42
N ASP A 29 -15.04 -36.50 -19.38
CA ASP A 29 -15.99 -36.87 -20.44
C ASP A 29 -17.35 -37.11 -19.78
N ALA A 30 -18.41 -36.49 -20.30
CA ALA A 30 -19.74 -36.62 -19.74
C ALA A 30 -20.22 -38.09 -19.73
N PRO A 31 -20.94 -38.55 -18.70
CA PRO A 31 -21.32 -37.81 -17.49
C PRO A 31 -20.21 -37.80 -16.42
N GLU A 32 -20.06 -36.66 -15.73
CA GLU A 32 -19.15 -36.47 -14.59
C GLU A 32 -19.80 -35.59 -13.52
N LEU A 33 -19.57 -35.90 -12.25
CA LEU A 33 -19.94 -35.09 -11.11
C LEU A 33 -18.68 -34.49 -10.50
N ILE A 34 -18.69 -33.19 -10.23
CA ILE A 34 -17.50 -32.48 -9.73
C ILE A 34 -17.83 -31.70 -8.46
N THR A 35 -17.03 -31.90 -7.42
CA THR A 35 -17.00 -31.04 -6.23
C THR A 35 -15.72 -30.22 -6.24
N HIS A 36 -15.85 -28.91 -6.08
CA HIS A 36 -14.73 -27.98 -6.04
C HIS A 36 -14.74 -27.20 -4.74
N LEU A 37 -13.59 -27.15 -4.07
CA LEU A 37 -13.39 -26.41 -2.82
C LEU A 37 -12.19 -25.47 -2.99
N ALA A 38 -12.38 -24.17 -2.77
CA ALA A 38 -11.28 -23.22 -2.64
C ALA A 38 -11.05 -22.92 -1.15
N VAL A 39 -9.93 -23.42 -0.63
CA VAL A 39 -9.52 -23.27 0.77
C VAL A 39 -8.59 -22.08 0.88
N TYR A 40 -9.09 -21.01 1.47
CA TYR A 40 -8.36 -19.77 1.72
C TYR A 40 -7.47 -19.89 2.95
N LYS A 41 -6.42 -19.06 3.00
CA LYS A 41 -5.52 -18.98 4.14
C LYS A 41 -6.31 -18.61 5.41
N ASP A 42 -6.00 -19.28 6.51
CA ASP A 42 -6.54 -18.93 7.81
C ASP A 42 -5.93 -17.61 8.33
N ASP A 43 -6.73 -16.54 8.39
CA ASP A 43 -6.31 -15.24 8.94
C ASP A 43 -6.10 -15.29 10.47
N SER A 44 -6.59 -16.33 11.16
CA SER A 44 -6.33 -16.56 12.59
C SER A 44 -5.01 -17.27 12.87
N ALA A 45 -4.31 -17.73 11.83
CA ALA A 45 -2.99 -18.34 11.98
C ALA A 45 -1.94 -17.32 12.45
N ALA A 46 -0.94 -17.80 13.20
CA ALA A 46 0.12 -16.95 13.71
C ALA A 46 0.79 -16.12 12.59
N PRO A 47 1.14 -14.84 12.85
CA PRO A 47 1.83 -14.00 11.87
C PRO A 47 3.07 -14.72 11.32
N GLY A 48 3.13 -14.88 10.00
CA GLY A 48 4.23 -15.58 9.31
C GLY A 48 3.96 -17.03 8.90
N ALA A 49 2.80 -17.61 9.22
CA ALA A 49 2.43 -18.93 8.70
C ALA A 49 2.31 -18.91 7.16
N SER A 50 3.11 -19.73 6.50
CA SER A 50 3.10 -19.88 5.03
C SER A 50 1.80 -20.56 4.60
N ASN A 51 1.01 -19.90 3.73
CA ASN A 51 -0.18 -20.50 3.13
C ASN A 51 0.17 -21.85 2.47
N MET A 52 1.25 -21.89 1.70
CA MET A 52 1.71 -23.11 1.03
C MET A 52 1.88 -24.27 2.01
N ALA A 53 2.53 -24.05 3.15
CA ALA A 53 2.73 -25.11 4.15
C ALA A 53 1.39 -25.61 4.75
N ALA A 54 0.45 -24.70 5.03
CA ALA A 54 -0.87 -25.06 5.54
C ALA A 54 -1.71 -25.85 4.51
N GLN A 55 -1.65 -25.46 3.24
CA GLN A 55 -2.36 -26.16 2.17
C GLN A 55 -1.75 -27.55 1.89
N HIS A 56 -0.41 -27.65 1.95
CA HIS A 56 0.29 -28.94 1.88
C HIS A 56 -0.09 -29.87 3.03
N ALA A 57 -0.18 -29.37 4.26
CA ALA A 57 -0.62 -30.17 5.40
C ALA A 57 -2.06 -30.67 5.20
N THR A 58 -2.95 -29.82 4.68
CA THR A 58 -4.33 -30.19 4.35
C THR A 58 -4.38 -31.28 3.28
N LEU A 59 -3.60 -31.16 2.20
CA LEU A 59 -3.50 -32.18 1.15
C LEU A 59 -2.90 -33.48 1.69
N ALA A 60 -1.82 -33.41 2.47
CA ALA A 60 -1.12 -34.56 3.02
C ALA A 60 -2.02 -35.37 3.95
N ALA A 61 -2.87 -34.73 4.75
CA ALA A 61 -3.87 -35.41 5.57
C ALA A 61 -4.86 -36.22 4.72
N LEU A 62 -5.31 -35.67 3.58
CA LEU A 62 -6.18 -36.38 2.64
C LEU A 62 -5.45 -37.56 1.98
N CYS A 63 -4.25 -37.34 1.46
CA CYS A 63 -3.43 -38.38 0.84
C CYS A 63 -3.16 -39.53 1.82
N THR A 64 -2.80 -39.20 3.07
CA THR A 64 -2.52 -40.19 4.13
C THR A 64 -3.75 -41.03 4.45
N HIS A 65 -4.95 -40.43 4.51
CA HIS A 65 -6.20 -41.16 4.75
C HIS A 65 -6.44 -42.25 3.70
N PHE A 66 -6.08 -41.98 2.44
CA PHE A 66 -6.24 -42.92 1.33
C PHE A 66 -4.97 -43.73 1.01
N GLY A 67 -3.93 -43.66 1.85
CA GLY A 67 -2.69 -44.42 1.64
C GLY A 67 -1.86 -43.97 0.43
N VAL A 68 -1.98 -42.71 0.01
CA VAL A 68 -1.26 -42.13 -1.13
C VAL A 68 -0.11 -41.25 -0.61
N THR A 69 1.04 -41.30 -1.28
CA THR A 69 2.17 -40.41 -0.97
C THR A 69 1.85 -38.98 -1.42
N PRO A 70 1.90 -37.98 -0.52
CA PRO A 70 1.71 -36.59 -0.91
C PRO A 70 2.85 -36.07 -1.79
N PRO A 71 2.64 -34.97 -2.54
CA PRO A 71 3.70 -34.37 -3.35
C PRO A 71 4.81 -33.74 -2.48
N ALA A 72 5.93 -33.39 -3.10
CA ALA A 72 7.01 -32.63 -2.45
C ALA A 72 6.51 -31.25 -1.96
N ALA A 73 7.11 -30.72 -0.90
CA ALA A 73 6.61 -29.53 -0.17
C ALA A 73 6.57 -28.24 -1.03
N GLU A 74 7.36 -28.18 -2.10
CA GLU A 74 7.40 -27.08 -3.07
C GLU A 74 6.40 -27.24 -4.23
N ALA A 75 5.73 -28.38 -4.34
CA ALA A 75 4.80 -28.64 -5.43
C ALA A 75 3.59 -27.70 -5.34
N LYS A 76 3.22 -27.12 -6.49
CA LYS A 76 2.03 -26.28 -6.64
C LYS A 76 0.84 -27.02 -7.25
N TYR A 77 1.08 -28.21 -7.78
CA TYR A 77 0.10 -29.00 -8.49
C TYR A 77 0.20 -30.44 -8.02
N PHE A 78 -0.95 -31.07 -7.85
CA PHE A 78 -1.05 -32.49 -7.56
C PHE A 78 -2.28 -33.06 -8.24
N TYR A 79 -2.09 -34.17 -8.93
CA TYR A 79 -3.17 -34.92 -9.54
C TYR A 79 -3.03 -36.38 -9.13
N TYR A 80 -4.14 -36.99 -8.72
CA TYR A 80 -4.17 -38.40 -8.38
C TYR A 80 -5.54 -39.00 -8.63
N ASP A 81 -5.56 -40.24 -9.14
CA ASP A 81 -6.76 -41.04 -9.32
C ASP A 81 -6.90 -42.03 -8.15
N PHE A 82 -7.88 -41.80 -7.28
CA PHE A 82 -8.18 -42.64 -6.12
C PHE A 82 -9.12 -43.81 -6.47
N SER A 83 -9.28 -44.12 -7.76
CA SER A 83 -10.22 -45.11 -8.31
C SER A 83 -11.70 -44.76 -8.17
N ARG A 84 -12.12 -44.24 -7.00
CA ARG A 84 -13.50 -43.77 -6.75
C ARG A 84 -13.73 -42.36 -7.28
N PHE A 85 -12.74 -41.50 -7.16
CA PHE A 85 -12.74 -40.14 -7.66
C PHE A 85 -11.32 -39.76 -8.08
N ARG A 86 -11.21 -38.74 -8.92
CA ARG A 86 -9.95 -38.08 -9.28
C ARG A 86 -9.85 -36.77 -8.53
N LEU A 87 -8.66 -36.46 -8.02
CA LEU A 87 -8.35 -35.17 -7.41
C LEU A 87 -7.41 -34.38 -8.33
N LYS A 88 -7.76 -33.12 -8.56
CA LYS A 88 -6.84 -32.06 -8.97
C LYS A 88 -6.70 -31.05 -7.84
N TRP A 89 -5.48 -30.84 -7.38
CA TRP A 89 -5.13 -29.84 -6.38
C TRP A 89 -4.18 -28.80 -6.96
N GLU A 90 -4.46 -27.53 -6.70
CA GLU A 90 -3.64 -26.40 -7.15
C GLU A 90 -3.41 -25.44 -5.99
N CYS A 91 -2.15 -25.16 -5.64
CA CYS A 91 -1.78 -24.21 -4.61
C CYS A 91 -1.45 -22.85 -5.24
N HIS A 92 -2.21 -21.84 -4.84
CA HIS A 92 -2.01 -20.45 -5.20
C HIS A 92 -1.38 -19.67 -4.02
N THR A 93 -1.12 -18.39 -4.24
CA THR A 93 -0.54 -17.52 -3.21
C THR A 93 -1.44 -17.39 -1.97
N GLU A 94 -2.74 -17.18 -2.18
CA GLU A 94 -3.70 -16.87 -1.10
C GLU A 94 -4.63 -18.03 -0.73
N PHE A 95 -4.76 -19.04 -1.58
CA PHE A 95 -5.66 -20.18 -1.39
C PHE A 95 -5.12 -21.43 -2.10
N ALA A 96 -5.72 -22.59 -1.86
CA ALA A 96 -5.57 -23.76 -2.71
C ALA A 96 -6.93 -24.29 -3.15
N THR A 97 -7.00 -24.89 -4.34
CA THR A 97 -8.21 -25.54 -4.84
C THR A 97 -8.10 -27.05 -4.73
N PHE A 98 -9.21 -27.70 -4.39
CA PHE A 98 -9.39 -29.14 -4.39
C PHE A 98 -10.58 -29.46 -5.29
N THR A 99 -10.31 -30.05 -6.44
CA THR A 99 -11.34 -30.42 -7.42
C THR A 99 -11.43 -31.94 -7.49
N PHE A 100 -12.56 -32.47 -7.06
CA PHE A 100 -12.88 -33.89 -7.04
C PHE A 100 -13.83 -34.20 -8.19
N ALA A 101 -13.47 -35.14 -9.04
CA ALA A 101 -14.31 -35.58 -10.17
C ALA A 101 -14.61 -37.07 -10.07
N GLU A 102 -15.88 -37.43 -10.18
CA GLU A 102 -16.39 -38.80 -10.15
C GLU A 102 -17.24 -39.05 -11.39
N ARG A 103 -17.05 -40.22 -12.01
CA ARG A 103 -17.95 -40.70 -13.06
C ARG A 103 -19.07 -41.51 -12.41
N PRO A 104 -20.34 -41.08 -12.51
CA PRO A 104 -21.45 -41.84 -11.94
C PRO A 104 -21.60 -43.18 -12.66
N ALA A 105 -22.00 -44.21 -11.90
CA ALA A 105 -22.15 -45.58 -12.43
C ALA A 105 -23.30 -45.73 -13.45
N ALA A 106 -24.29 -44.85 -13.39
CA ALA A 106 -25.43 -44.80 -14.32
C ALA A 106 -25.83 -43.33 -14.56
N ALA A 107 -26.57 -43.08 -15.63
CA ALA A 107 -27.19 -41.78 -15.86
C ALA A 107 -28.15 -41.47 -14.70
N LEU A 108 -27.99 -40.28 -14.11
CA LEU A 108 -28.83 -39.78 -13.03
C LEU A 108 -29.71 -38.67 -13.57
N LEU A 109 -30.90 -38.50 -12.97
CA LEU A 109 -31.64 -37.26 -13.14
C LEU A 109 -30.85 -36.12 -12.50
N LEU A 110 -31.02 -34.90 -13.02
CA LEU A 110 -30.22 -33.76 -12.60
C LEU A 110 -30.31 -33.49 -11.10
N GLU A 111 -31.50 -33.56 -10.51
CA GLU A 111 -31.69 -33.38 -9.07
C GLU A 111 -30.94 -34.45 -8.26
N GLN A 112 -31.02 -35.71 -8.68
CA GLN A 112 -30.33 -36.83 -8.04
C GLN A 112 -28.81 -36.73 -8.19
N ALA A 113 -28.32 -36.11 -9.26
CA ALA A 113 -26.90 -35.88 -9.47
C ALA A 113 -26.33 -34.96 -8.38
N PHE A 114 -27.03 -33.87 -8.04
CA PHE A 114 -26.61 -32.95 -6.98
C PHE A 114 -26.73 -33.52 -5.56
N GLU A 115 -27.52 -34.59 -5.36
CA GLU A 115 -27.58 -35.30 -4.09
C GLU A 115 -26.42 -36.29 -3.90
N ARG A 116 -25.74 -36.70 -4.98
CA ARG A 116 -24.72 -37.78 -4.97
C ARG A 116 -23.34 -37.28 -5.42
N MET A 117 -22.98 -36.08 -4.97
CA MET A 117 -21.74 -35.43 -5.39
C MET A 117 -20.49 -36.10 -4.77
N PRO A 118 -19.31 -35.96 -5.38
CA PRO A 118 -18.05 -36.56 -4.89
C PRO A 118 -17.70 -36.24 -3.43
N LEU A 119 -18.29 -35.17 -2.87
CA LEU A 119 -18.18 -34.79 -1.47
C LEU A 119 -18.47 -35.96 -0.51
N GLU A 120 -19.41 -36.85 -0.85
CA GLU A 120 -19.77 -38.02 -0.03
C GLU A 120 -18.62 -39.02 0.15
N GLN A 121 -17.66 -39.04 -0.78
CA GLN A 121 -16.49 -39.91 -0.72
C GLN A 121 -15.39 -39.35 0.20
N LEU A 122 -15.50 -38.10 0.65
CA LEU A 122 -14.44 -37.42 1.39
C LEU A 122 -14.53 -37.70 2.89
N PRO A 123 -13.38 -37.79 3.60
CA PRO A 123 -13.39 -38.06 5.03
C PRO A 123 -14.01 -36.90 5.81
N GLN A 124 -15.03 -37.17 6.62
CA GLN A 124 -15.73 -36.15 7.41
C GLN A 124 -14.82 -35.34 8.34
N GLN A 125 -13.81 -36.00 8.94
CA GLN A 125 -12.82 -35.33 9.77
C GLN A 125 -11.94 -34.35 8.96
N TRP A 126 -11.62 -34.69 7.71
CA TRP A 126 -10.87 -33.80 6.82
C TRP A 126 -11.70 -32.57 6.44
N LEU A 127 -12.97 -32.77 6.09
CA LEU A 127 -13.92 -31.68 5.82
C LEU A 127 -14.08 -30.76 7.04
N ALA A 128 -14.22 -31.32 8.24
CA ALA A 128 -14.30 -30.54 9.47
C ALA A 128 -13.04 -29.68 9.72
N GLY A 129 -11.86 -30.13 9.26
CA GLY A 129 -10.61 -29.37 9.32
C GLY A 129 -10.58 -28.10 8.46
N LEU A 130 -11.50 -27.98 7.49
CA LEU A 130 -11.67 -26.81 6.62
C LEU A 130 -12.55 -25.72 7.23
N LYS A 131 -13.10 -25.94 8.43
CA LYS A 131 -13.99 -24.99 9.11
C LYS A 131 -13.39 -23.59 9.14
N GLY A 132 -14.15 -22.60 8.64
CA GLY A 132 -13.76 -21.19 8.61
C GLY A 132 -12.78 -20.81 7.50
N LYS A 133 -12.36 -21.76 6.64
CA LYS A 133 -11.34 -21.55 5.60
C LYS A 133 -11.90 -21.67 4.18
N LEU A 134 -13.14 -22.12 4.02
CA LEU A 134 -13.74 -22.35 2.72
C LEU A 134 -14.23 -21.03 2.12
N MET A 135 -13.59 -20.58 1.04
CA MET A 135 -13.98 -19.39 0.29
C MET A 135 -14.99 -19.71 -0.80
N VAL A 136 -14.82 -20.86 -1.45
CA VAL A 136 -15.71 -21.36 -2.50
C VAL A 136 -16.00 -22.83 -2.28
N ALA A 137 -17.27 -23.18 -2.45
CA ALA A 137 -17.75 -24.56 -2.52
C ALA A 137 -18.68 -24.64 -3.74
N ALA A 138 -18.34 -25.46 -4.72
CA ALA A 138 -19.12 -25.60 -5.94
C ALA A 138 -19.35 -27.05 -6.35
N HIS A 139 -20.56 -27.31 -6.84
CA HIS A 139 -20.94 -28.55 -7.49
C HIS A 139 -21.18 -28.32 -8.97
N VAL A 140 -20.57 -29.16 -9.80
CA VAL A 140 -20.78 -29.15 -11.25
C VAL A 140 -21.32 -30.50 -11.68
N VAL A 141 -22.43 -30.49 -12.38
CA VAL A 141 -22.91 -31.66 -13.13
C VAL A 141 -22.54 -31.45 -14.59
N LEU A 142 -21.69 -32.33 -15.11
CA LEU A 142 -21.37 -32.41 -16.53
C LEU A 142 -22.16 -33.57 -17.12
N GLU A 143 -23.13 -33.27 -17.99
CA GLU A 143 -23.99 -34.27 -18.63
C GLU A 143 -23.94 -34.19 -20.16
N GLN A 144 -24.43 -35.22 -20.84
CA GLN A 144 -24.61 -35.18 -22.30
C GLN A 144 -25.92 -34.46 -22.62
N ALA A 145 -25.91 -33.52 -23.56
CA ALA A 145 -27.13 -32.90 -24.04
C ALA A 145 -27.95 -33.90 -24.88
N THR A 146 -29.16 -34.20 -24.42
CA THR A 146 -30.12 -35.09 -25.10
C THR A 146 -31.28 -34.33 -25.76
N GLU A 147 -31.44 -33.07 -25.40
CA GLU A 147 -32.52 -32.19 -25.86
C GLU A 147 -32.02 -30.74 -26.02
N PRO A 148 -32.69 -29.90 -26.83
CA PRO A 148 -32.36 -28.49 -26.99
C PRO A 148 -32.33 -27.70 -25.67
N ALA A 149 -31.42 -26.74 -25.58
CA ALA A 149 -31.25 -25.81 -24.45
C ALA A 149 -32.57 -25.23 -23.93
N GLU A 150 -33.46 -24.83 -24.83
CA GLU A 150 -34.71 -24.13 -24.51
C GLU A 150 -35.73 -25.05 -23.80
N ILE A 151 -35.68 -26.36 -24.08
CA ILE A 151 -36.51 -27.37 -23.41
C ILE A 151 -35.90 -27.69 -22.05
N PHE A 152 -34.60 -27.96 -22.02
CA PHE A 152 -33.87 -28.29 -20.80
C PHE A 152 -34.01 -27.22 -19.71
N MET A 153 -33.98 -25.94 -20.12
CA MET A 153 -34.17 -24.79 -19.24
C MET A 153 -35.42 -24.88 -18.36
N GLN A 154 -36.51 -25.50 -18.84
CA GLN A 154 -37.77 -25.63 -18.09
C GLN A 154 -37.61 -26.51 -16.84
N GLY A 155 -36.68 -27.48 -16.87
CA GLY A 155 -36.37 -28.37 -15.75
C GLY A 155 -35.43 -27.77 -14.71
N LEU A 156 -34.69 -26.70 -15.04
CA LEU A 156 -33.65 -26.14 -14.17
C LEU A 156 -34.19 -25.48 -12.89
N SER A 157 -35.46 -25.07 -12.88
CA SER A 157 -36.09 -24.41 -11.73
C SER A 157 -35.99 -25.20 -10.43
N ARG A 158 -35.98 -26.53 -10.50
CA ARG A 158 -35.89 -27.44 -9.34
C ARG A 158 -34.51 -27.49 -8.71
N VAL A 159 -33.47 -27.23 -9.50
CA VAL A 159 -32.06 -27.36 -9.08
C VAL A 159 -31.50 -26.03 -8.56
N PHE A 160 -32.05 -24.92 -9.05
CA PHE A 160 -31.63 -23.56 -8.70
C PHE A 160 -32.66 -22.81 -7.85
N GLU A 161 -33.55 -23.54 -7.15
CA GLU A 161 -34.49 -23.01 -6.16
C GLU A 161 -35.35 -21.81 -6.67
N GLY A 162 -35.62 -21.74 -7.98
CA GLY A 162 -36.38 -20.66 -8.64
C GLY A 162 -35.63 -19.34 -8.86
N ASN A 163 -34.29 -19.31 -8.67
CA ASN A 163 -33.47 -18.12 -8.86
C ASN A 163 -33.36 -17.68 -10.33
N THR A 164 -32.93 -16.43 -10.54
CA THR A 164 -32.61 -15.92 -11.88
C THR A 164 -31.35 -16.59 -12.41
N LEU A 165 -31.51 -17.37 -13.48
CA LEU A 165 -30.41 -18.07 -14.14
C LEU A 165 -29.55 -17.13 -15.00
N ALA A 166 -28.28 -17.48 -15.10
CA ALA A 166 -27.38 -17.12 -16.19
C ALA A 166 -27.11 -18.38 -17.03
N GLY A 167 -27.08 -18.21 -18.34
CA GLY A 167 -26.96 -19.34 -19.25
C GLY A 167 -26.41 -18.93 -20.60
N SER A 168 -25.57 -19.79 -21.18
CA SER A 168 -24.94 -19.53 -22.49
C SER A 168 -24.52 -20.81 -23.19
N LYS A 169 -24.59 -20.78 -24.53
CA LYS A 169 -23.87 -21.73 -25.38
C LYS A 169 -22.40 -21.31 -25.39
N VAL A 170 -21.48 -22.26 -25.23
CA VAL A 170 -20.05 -21.98 -25.03
C VAL A 170 -19.20 -22.92 -25.89
N LEU A 171 -18.01 -22.47 -26.28
CA LEU A 171 -16.99 -23.26 -26.99
C LEU A 171 -17.45 -24.06 -28.24
N GLN A 172 -18.54 -23.62 -28.89
CA GLN A 172 -19.12 -24.28 -30.08
C GLN A 172 -19.48 -25.75 -29.86
N GLY A 173 -20.09 -26.07 -28.71
CA GLY A 173 -20.55 -27.42 -28.42
C GLY A 173 -20.89 -27.68 -26.95
N GLY A 174 -20.75 -26.69 -26.07
CA GLY A 174 -21.16 -26.77 -24.67
C GLY A 174 -22.33 -25.86 -24.36
N GLU A 175 -23.06 -26.18 -23.31
CA GLU A 175 -24.05 -25.30 -22.67
C GLU A 175 -23.67 -25.14 -21.20
N LEU A 176 -23.78 -23.93 -20.66
CA LEU A 176 -23.50 -23.62 -19.27
C LEU A 176 -24.73 -22.97 -18.63
N TRP A 177 -25.07 -23.41 -17.42
CA TRP A 177 -26.17 -22.88 -16.62
C TRP A 177 -25.78 -22.75 -15.16
N THR A 178 -26.12 -21.62 -14.54
CA THR A 178 -25.90 -21.35 -13.11
C THR A 178 -26.75 -20.18 -12.65
N ASP A 179 -27.05 -20.07 -11.35
CA ASP A 179 -27.62 -18.86 -10.74
C ASP A 179 -26.58 -18.08 -9.91
N PHE A 180 -25.33 -18.57 -9.87
CA PHE A 180 -24.23 -17.99 -9.09
C PHE A 180 -24.55 -17.83 -7.59
N THR A 181 -25.52 -18.59 -7.08
CA THR A 181 -26.03 -18.51 -5.71
C THR A 181 -25.63 -19.77 -4.94
N ILE A 182 -25.31 -19.59 -3.66
CA ILE A 182 -25.06 -20.69 -2.72
C ILE A 182 -26.42 -21.29 -2.35
N GLN A 183 -26.62 -22.56 -2.68
CA GLN A 183 -27.87 -23.27 -2.42
C GLN A 183 -27.96 -23.68 -0.94
N SER A 184 -29.09 -24.29 -0.56
CA SER A 184 -29.36 -24.78 0.80
C SER A 184 -28.33 -25.79 1.34
N ASP A 185 -27.60 -26.49 0.47
CA ASP A 185 -26.50 -27.40 0.83
C ASP A 185 -25.16 -26.69 1.12
N GLY A 186 -25.09 -25.37 0.89
CA GLY A 186 -23.87 -24.58 1.04
C GLY A 186 -22.96 -24.54 -0.19
N PHE A 187 -23.41 -25.06 -1.35
CA PHE A 187 -22.65 -25.08 -2.59
C PHE A 187 -23.29 -24.23 -3.68
N SER A 188 -22.48 -23.52 -4.45
CA SER A 188 -22.93 -22.99 -5.74
C SER A 188 -23.09 -24.13 -6.74
N ARG A 189 -24.10 -24.06 -7.61
CA ARG A 189 -24.36 -25.11 -8.61
C ARG A 189 -24.06 -24.63 -10.03
N PHE A 190 -23.54 -25.55 -10.83
CA PHE A 190 -23.30 -25.37 -12.26
C PHE A 190 -23.76 -26.62 -13.00
N VAL A 191 -24.44 -26.40 -14.12
CA VAL A 191 -24.78 -27.48 -15.04
C VAL A 191 -24.09 -27.18 -16.36
N ILE A 192 -23.26 -28.13 -16.79
CA ILE A 192 -22.57 -28.08 -18.06
C ILE A 192 -23.06 -29.23 -18.91
N ARG A 193 -23.52 -28.94 -20.13
CA ARG A 193 -23.99 -29.96 -21.06
C ARG A 193 -23.06 -30.06 -22.25
N ASP A 194 -22.69 -31.28 -22.58
CA ASP A 194 -21.98 -31.62 -23.81
C ASP A 194 -22.99 -31.73 -24.96
N ALA A 195 -23.07 -30.69 -25.78
CA ALA A 195 -23.88 -30.60 -26.99
C ALA A 195 -23.04 -30.80 -28.27
N GLY A 196 -21.97 -31.59 -28.18
CA GLY A 196 -21.03 -31.83 -29.30
C GLY A 196 -19.64 -31.26 -29.06
N MET A 197 -19.20 -31.21 -27.81
CA MET A 197 -17.83 -30.84 -27.45
C MET A 197 -16.83 -31.85 -28.01
N ARG A 198 -15.69 -31.33 -28.49
CA ARG A 198 -14.53 -32.10 -28.93
C ARG A 198 -13.71 -32.54 -27.72
N SER A 199 -12.88 -33.56 -27.92
CA SER A 199 -11.99 -34.10 -26.87
C SER A 199 -11.28 -33.00 -26.08
N GLN A 200 -11.32 -33.13 -24.75
CA GLN A 200 -10.74 -32.21 -23.76
C GLN A 200 -11.41 -30.83 -23.63
N GLN A 201 -12.45 -30.50 -24.42
CA GLN A 201 -13.18 -29.23 -24.22
C GLN A 201 -13.93 -29.21 -22.89
N SER A 202 -14.56 -30.31 -22.49
CA SER A 202 -15.35 -30.41 -21.25
C SER A 202 -14.51 -30.12 -20.01
N GLY A 203 -13.32 -30.73 -19.92
CA GLY A 203 -12.35 -30.47 -18.86
C GLY A 203 -11.92 -29.00 -18.75
N ARG A 204 -11.60 -28.37 -19.89
CA ARG A 204 -11.25 -26.95 -19.94
C ARG A 204 -12.43 -26.05 -19.58
N LEU A 205 -13.64 -26.39 -20.00
CA LEU A 205 -14.85 -25.63 -19.69
C LEU A 205 -15.16 -25.67 -18.20
N VAL A 206 -15.18 -26.86 -17.60
CA VAL A 206 -15.37 -27.04 -16.14
C VAL A 206 -14.32 -26.25 -15.37
N GLN A 207 -13.04 -26.36 -15.76
CA GLN A 207 -11.97 -25.59 -15.11
C GLN A 207 -12.20 -24.07 -15.20
N ARG A 208 -12.57 -23.54 -16.38
CA ARG A 208 -12.85 -22.11 -16.55
C ARG A 208 -14.00 -21.62 -15.70
N VAL A 209 -15.08 -22.40 -15.62
CA VAL A 209 -16.25 -22.07 -14.79
C VAL A 209 -15.88 -22.04 -13.31
N LEU A 210 -15.13 -23.03 -12.83
CA LEU A 210 -14.64 -23.07 -11.45
C LEU A 210 -13.63 -21.95 -11.15
N GLU A 211 -12.80 -21.58 -12.12
CA GLU A 211 -11.91 -20.43 -12.01
C GLU A 211 -12.68 -19.11 -11.96
N ILE A 212 -13.75 -18.93 -12.75
CA ILE A 212 -14.63 -17.76 -12.66
C ILE A 212 -15.25 -17.68 -11.26
N GLU A 213 -15.78 -18.79 -10.75
CA GLU A 213 -16.38 -18.87 -9.41
C GLU A 213 -15.37 -18.53 -8.31
N THR A 214 -14.16 -19.07 -8.40
CA THR A 214 -13.10 -18.80 -7.43
C THR A 214 -12.63 -17.36 -7.50
N TYR A 215 -12.28 -16.87 -8.69
CA TYR A 215 -11.71 -15.55 -8.85
C TYR A 215 -12.73 -14.43 -8.61
N ARG A 216 -14.04 -14.64 -8.85
CA ARG A 216 -15.04 -13.62 -8.49
C ARG A 216 -15.10 -13.40 -6.98
N MET A 217 -15.02 -14.47 -6.20
CA MET A 217 -15.04 -14.41 -4.73
C MET A 217 -13.75 -13.75 -4.22
N MET A 218 -12.61 -14.14 -4.77
CA MET A 218 -11.32 -13.53 -4.45
C MET A 218 -11.26 -12.04 -4.83
N ALA A 219 -11.86 -11.65 -5.96
CA ALA A 219 -11.98 -10.25 -6.36
C ALA A 219 -12.82 -9.47 -5.35
N LEU A 220 -13.96 -10.02 -4.90
CA LEU A 220 -14.87 -9.38 -3.96
C LEU A 220 -14.29 -9.16 -2.56
N LEU A 221 -13.22 -9.84 -2.16
CA LEU A 221 -12.55 -9.62 -0.88
C LEU A 221 -12.06 -8.17 -0.67
N GLY A 222 -11.90 -7.37 -1.73
CA GLY A 222 -11.56 -5.96 -1.62
C GLY A 222 -12.71 -5.06 -1.17
N LEU A 223 -13.96 -5.47 -1.39
CA LEU A 223 -15.12 -4.63 -1.09
C LEU A 223 -15.26 -4.33 0.42
N PRO A 224 -15.17 -5.31 1.34
CA PRO A 224 -15.20 -5.03 2.77
C PRO A 224 -14.09 -4.06 3.22
N TYR A 225 -12.89 -4.19 2.65
CA TYR A 225 -11.77 -3.29 2.95
C TYR A 225 -12.07 -1.86 2.47
N ALA A 226 -12.66 -1.70 1.29
CA ALA A 226 -13.09 -0.39 0.80
C ALA A 226 -14.16 0.24 1.70
N MET A 227 -15.15 -0.55 2.15
CA MET A 227 -16.20 -0.08 3.05
C MET A 227 -15.65 0.33 4.43
N GLN A 228 -14.69 -0.42 4.97
CA GLN A 228 -14.04 -0.11 6.24
C GLN A 228 -13.08 1.08 6.15
N ALA A 229 -12.40 1.25 5.02
CA ALA A 229 -11.49 2.38 4.78
C ALA A 229 -12.23 3.71 4.56
N ALA A 230 -13.46 3.67 4.05
CA ALA A 230 -14.19 4.88 3.64
C ALA A 230 -14.38 5.92 4.76
N PRO A 231 -14.84 5.58 5.98
CA PRO A 231 -15.00 6.56 7.06
C PRO A 231 -13.67 7.19 7.48
N SER A 232 -12.62 6.36 7.58
CA SER A 232 -11.27 6.81 7.95
C SER A 232 -10.70 7.77 6.91
N LEU A 233 -10.88 7.47 5.63
CA LEU A 233 -10.45 8.35 4.55
C LEU A 233 -11.22 9.67 4.59
N ASN A 234 -12.55 9.64 4.65
CA ASN A 234 -13.39 10.85 4.76
C ASN A 234 -12.96 11.76 5.92
N ALA A 235 -12.62 11.18 7.09
CA ALA A 235 -12.13 11.94 8.22
C ALA A 235 -10.78 12.63 7.94
N ILE A 236 -9.86 11.94 7.25
CA ILE A 236 -8.58 12.51 6.81
C ILE A 236 -8.82 13.66 5.82
N GLU A 237 -9.73 13.50 4.84
CA GLU A 237 -10.02 14.54 3.85
C GLU A 237 -10.58 15.80 4.52
N ASN A 238 -11.52 15.64 5.46
CA ASN A 238 -12.12 16.76 6.19
C ASN A 238 -11.11 17.49 7.09
N GLU A 239 -10.23 16.75 7.75
CA GLU A 239 -9.20 17.35 8.61
C GLU A 239 -8.14 18.09 7.77
N LEU A 240 -7.78 17.55 6.59
CA LEU A 240 -6.90 18.24 5.65
C LEU A 240 -7.54 19.53 5.11
N ALA A 241 -8.83 19.50 4.74
CA ALA A 241 -9.55 20.69 4.30
C ALA A 241 -9.59 21.77 5.39
N THR A 242 -9.83 21.37 6.64
CA THR A 242 -9.77 22.27 7.81
C THR A 242 -8.38 22.87 8.01
N LEU A 243 -7.33 22.07 7.84
CA LEU A 243 -5.94 22.52 7.96
C LEU A 243 -5.58 23.51 6.84
N ALA A 244 -5.99 23.22 5.61
CA ALA A 244 -5.78 24.11 4.47
C ALA A 244 -6.49 25.46 4.66
N ALA A 245 -7.71 25.48 5.20
CA ALA A 245 -8.41 26.72 5.55
C ALA A 245 -7.66 27.52 6.62
N ALA A 246 -7.19 26.87 7.69
CA ALA A 246 -6.41 27.53 8.74
C ALA A 246 -5.08 28.13 8.23
N MET A 247 -4.46 27.52 7.23
CA MET A 247 -3.26 28.08 6.58
C MET A 247 -3.56 29.40 5.87
N VAL A 248 -4.71 29.50 5.20
CA VAL A 248 -5.16 30.74 4.53
C VAL A 248 -5.53 31.80 5.56
N ASP A 249 -6.28 31.44 6.61
CA ASP A 249 -6.67 32.38 7.66
C ASP A 249 -5.45 32.98 8.39
N THR A 250 -4.37 32.21 8.52
CA THR A 250 -3.10 32.69 9.10
C THR A 250 -2.40 33.71 8.20
N ASP A 251 -2.60 33.66 6.88
CA ASP A 251 -2.06 34.66 5.95
C ASP A 251 -2.81 36.00 6.00
N ASP A 252 -4.12 35.95 6.27
CA ASP A 252 -4.99 37.13 6.24
C ASP A 252 -5.17 37.82 7.61
N ALA A 253 -4.69 37.22 8.71
CA ALA A 253 -4.90 37.72 10.08
C ALA A 253 -4.08 39.00 10.39
N PRO A 254 -4.72 40.19 10.49
CA PRO A 254 -4.01 41.41 10.83
C PRO A 254 -3.78 41.45 12.35
N GLY A 255 -2.52 41.40 12.79
CA GLY A 255 -2.14 41.72 14.17
C GLY A 255 -1.59 40.58 15.03
N LEU A 256 -1.28 39.41 14.47
CA LEU A 256 -0.48 38.40 15.16
C LEU A 256 0.96 38.90 15.34
N THR A 257 1.56 38.61 16.50
CA THR A 257 3.00 38.81 16.65
C THR A 257 3.73 37.71 15.88
N LYS A 258 4.90 38.01 15.30
CA LYS A 258 5.72 37.02 14.55
C LYS A 258 6.11 35.77 15.37
N ALA A 259 6.00 35.84 16.69
CA ALA A 259 6.23 34.70 17.58
C ALA A 259 5.01 33.77 17.65
N ASP A 260 3.80 34.33 17.66
CA ASP A 260 2.55 33.57 17.67
C ASP A 260 2.32 32.85 16.34
N GLU A 261 2.71 33.47 15.21
CA GLU A 261 2.70 32.83 13.88
C GLU A 261 3.55 31.56 13.84
N GLY A 262 4.76 31.59 14.40
CA GLY A 262 5.66 30.43 14.41
C GLY A 262 5.13 29.25 15.23
N VAL A 263 4.45 29.51 16.35
CA VAL A 263 3.83 28.47 17.20
C VAL A 263 2.60 27.87 16.50
N ALA A 264 1.78 28.71 15.86
CA ALA A 264 0.63 28.27 15.08
C ALA A 264 1.06 27.38 13.89
N GLU A 265 2.11 27.77 13.17
CA GLU A 265 2.66 26.97 12.06
C GLU A 265 3.23 25.62 12.50
N GLN A 266 3.91 25.56 13.65
CA GLN A 266 4.38 24.29 14.23
C GLN A 266 3.21 23.36 14.59
N ALA A 267 2.13 23.89 15.15
CA ALA A 267 0.94 23.11 15.44
C ALA A 267 0.27 22.57 14.17
N LEU A 268 0.29 23.33 13.06
CA LEU A 268 -0.17 22.86 11.75
C LEU A 268 0.74 21.75 11.20
N LEU A 269 2.06 21.88 11.35
CA LEU A 269 3.04 20.87 10.95
C LEU A 269 2.83 19.53 11.70
N ASP A 270 2.58 19.59 13.00
CA ASP A 270 2.28 18.39 13.79
C ASP A 270 0.99 17.70 13.33
N ARG A 271 -0.04 18.48 12.97
CA ARG A 271 -1.31 17.96 12.44
C ARG A 271 -1.13 17.28 11.08
N ILE A 272 -0.43 17.92 10.14
CA ILE A 272 -0.21 17.34 8.80
C ILE A 272 0.66 16.07 8.89
N THR A 273 1.63 16.03 9.81
CA THR A 273 2.46 14.84 10.05
C THR A 273 1.62 13.67 10.58
N ARG A 274 0.66 13.93 11.47
CA ARG A 274 -0.31 12.90 11.92
C ARG A 274 -1.22 12.42 10.80
N LEU A 275 -1.67 13.33 9.92
CA LEU A 275 -2.46 12.95 8.75
C LEU A 275 -1.65 12.07 7.79
N ALA A 276 -0.37 12.40 7.55
CA ALA A 276 0.54 11.61 6.74
C ALA A 276 0.70 10.18 7.31
N ALA A 277 0.92 10.05 8.62
CA ALA A 277 1.02 8.75 9.27
C ALA A 277 -0.28 7.92 9.15
N ARG A 278 -1.45 8.58 9.26
CA ARG A 278 -2.76 7.91 9.15
C ARG A 278 -3.06 7.42 7.73
N ILE A 279 -2.77 8.23 6.71
CA ILE A 279 -2.98 7.81 5.32
C ILE A 279 -1.99 6.71 4.92
N GLU A 280 -0.74 6.79 5.39
CA GLU A 280 0.27 5.76 5.14
C GLU A 280 -0.14 4.41 5.75
N LYS A 281 -0.60 4.43 7.01
CA LYS A 281 -1.14 3.23 7.65
C LYS A 281 -2.31 2.65 6.85
N LEU A 282 -3.25 3.49 6.44
CA LEU A 282 -4.41 3.05 5.66
C LEU A 282 -4.01 2.46 4.30
N SER A 283 -2.97 3.01 3.66
CA SER A 283 -2.41 2.50 2.40
C SER A 283 -1.74 1.13 2.60
N LEU A 284 -0.93 0.97 3.65
CA LEU A 284 -0.28 -0.29 3.98
C LEU A 284 -1.30 -1.41 4.28
N ASP A 285 -2.37 -1.08 4.98
CA ASP A 285 -3.40 -2.06 5.37
C ASP A 285 -4.22 -2.55 4.15
N ASN A 286 -4.41 -1.72 3.12
CA ASN A 286 -5.38 -2.00 2.03
C ASN A 286 -4.75 -2.24 0.64
N SER A 287 -3.54 -1.73 0.38
CA SER A 287 -2.92 -1.70 -0.96
C SER A 287 -2.82 -3.10 -1.59
N TYR A 288 -2.35 -4.08 -0.83
CA TYR A 288 -2.27 -5.47 -1.29
C TYR A 288 -3.64 -5.98 -1.73
N ARG A 289 -4.67 -5.80 -0.89
CA ARG A 289 -6.01 -6.31 -1.15
C ARG A 289 -6.65 -5.66 -2.36
N PHE A 290 -6.54 -4.33 -2.53
CA PHE A 290 -7.06 -3.65 -3.73
C PHE A 290 -6.32 -4.07 -5.00
N SER A 291 -5.00 -4.22 -4.94
CA SER A 291 -4.22 -4.72 -6.07
C SER A 291 -4.58 -6.17 -6.42
N ALA A 292 -4.75 -7.04 -5.43
CA ALA A 292 -5.18 -8.42 -5.62
C ALA A 292 -6.59 -8.49 -6.24
N SER A 293 -7.55 -7.73 -5.71
CA SER A 293 -8.91 -7.64 -6.25
C SER A 293 -8.93 -7.20 -7.71
N LYS A 294 -8.12 -6.21 -8.08
CA LYS A 294 -7.97 -5.77 -9.48
C LYS A 294 -7.40 -6.87 -10.36
N ALA A 295 -6.38 -7.61 -9.89
CA ALA A 295 -5.79 -8.72 -10.62
C ALA A 295 -6.78 -9.87 -10.83
N TYR A 296 -7.52 -10.26 -9.79
CA TYR A 296 -8.53 -11.31 -9.88
C TYR A 296 -9.69 -10.93 -10.80
N MET A 297 -10.14 -9.67 -10.79
CA MET A 297 -11.12 -9.19 -11.77
C MET A 297 -10.60 -9.34 -13.21
N GLY A 298 -9.32 -9.05 -13.45
CA GLY A 298 -8.68 -9.30 -14.75
C GLY A 298 -8.75 -10.78 -15.16
N LEU A 299 -8.51 -11.70 -14.22
CA LEU A 299 -8.63 -13.14 -14.47
C LEU A 299 -10.08 -13.57 -14.75
N VAL A 300 -11.06 -13.05 -14.01
CA VAL A 300 -12.49 -13.32 -14.26
C VAL A 300 -12.85 -12.94 -15.70
N LYS A 301 -12.51 -11.71 -16.12
CA LYS A 301 -12.79 -11.23 -17.48
C LYS A 301 -12.14 -12.10 -18.55
N ALA A 302 -10.86 -12.45 -18.37
CA ALA A 302 -10.15 -13.31 -19.31
C ALA A 302 -10.83 -14.69 -19.43
N ARG A 303 -11.30 -15.27 -18.33
CA ARG A 303 -12.00 -16.57 -18.35
C ARG A 303 -13.38 -16.52 -18.99
N ILE A 304 -14.13 -15.44 -18.77
CA ILE A 304 -15.42 -15.20 -19.42
C ILE A 304 -15.21 -15.07 -20.94
N GLU A 305 -14.26 -14.26 -21.38
CA GLU A 305 -13.93 -14.10 -22.81
C GLU A 305 -13.56 -15.44 -23.46
N GLU A 306 -12.78 -16.26 -22.74
CA GLU A 306 -12.40 -17.59 -23.16
C GLU A 306 -13.57 -18.58 -23.32
N LEU A 307 -14.72 -18.36 -22.67
CA LEU A 307 -15.93 -19.19 -22.84
C LEU A 307 -16.50 -19.07 -24.26
N ARG A 308 -16.27 -17.93 -24.94
CA ARG A 308 -16.85 -17.60 -26.25
C ARG A 308 -18.36 -17.77 -26.23
N GLU A 309 -19.00 -17.03 -25.33
CA GLU A 309 -20.43 -17.15 -25.08
C GLU A 309 -21.27 -16.78 -26.30
N VAL A 310 -22.31 -17.56 -26.52
CA VAL A 310 -23.39 -17.29 -27.46
C VAL A 310 -24.68 -17.31 -26.67
N ARG A 311 -25.47 -16.25 -26.83
CA ARG A 311 -26.70 -16.03 -26.08
C ARG A 311 -27.71 -17.17 -26.29
N ILE A 312 -28.35 -17.57 -25.20
CA ILE A 312 -29.60 -18.31 -25.19
C ILE A 312 -30.73 -17.30 -24.99
N GLU A 313 -31.76 -17.34 -25.82
CA GLU A 313 -32.83 -16.33 -25.76
C GLU A 313 -33.54 -16.34 -24.40
N GLY A 314 -33.82 -15.14 -23.88
CA GLY A 314 -34.53 -14.95 -22.61
C GLY A 314 -33.68 -15.04 -21.34
N ILE A 315 -32.38 -15.35 -21.43
CA ILE A 315 -31.50 -15.49 -20.28
C ILE A 315 -30.21 -14.67 -20.46
N PRO A 316 -29.71 -13.99 -19.41
CA PRO A 316 -28.44 -13.28 -19.47
C PRO A 316 -27.26 -14.25 -19.59
N THR A 317 -26.24 -13.84 -20.34
CA THR A 317 -24.96 -14.59 -20.38
C THR A 317 -24.22 -14.50 -19.04
N VAL A 318 -23.16 -15.30 -18.86
CA VAL A 318 -22.29 -15.16 -17.68
C VAL A 318 -21.63 -13.79 -17.66
N GLU A 319 -21.16 -13.29 -18.81
CA GLU A 319 -20.64 -11.94 -18.95
C GLU A 319 -21.63 -10.87 -18.46
N GLU A 320 -22.86 -10.87 -18.99
CA GLU A 320 -23.88 -9.89 -18.60
C GLU A 320 -24.25 -9.98 -17.13
N PHE A 321 -24.34 -11.20 -16.59
CA PHE A 321 -24.60 -11.42 -15.18
C PHE A 321 -23.49 -10.84 -14.32
N MET A 322 -22.23 -11.09 -14.68
CA MET A 322 -21.05 -10.64 -13.95
C MET A 322 -20.84 -9.14 -14.07
N ASP A 323 -20.99 -8.56 -15.26
CA ASP A 323 -20.81 -7.13 -15.47
C ASP A 323 -21.79 -6.31 -14.63
N ARG A 324 -23.04 -6.76 -14.49
CA ARG A 324 -24.04 -6.06 -13.69
C ARG A 324 -23.80 -6.16 -12.17
N ARG A 325 -23.21 -7.26 -11.69
CA ARG A 325 -23.15 -7.60 -10.26
C ARG A 325 -21.76 -7.50 -9.63
N LEU A 326 -20.70 -7.68 -10.42
CA LEU A 326 -19.31 -7.66 -9.95
C LEU A 326 -18.65 -6.29 -10.20
N THR A 327 -18.93 -5.65 -11.34
CA THR A 327 -18.32 -4.36 -11.72
C THR A 327 -18.54 -3.24 -10.70
N PRO A 328 -19.75 -3.05 -10.11
CA PRO A 328 -19.95 -1.98 -9.12
C PRO A 328 -18.99 -2.11 -7.92
N ALA A 329 -18.82 -3.32 -7.39
CA ALA A 329 -17.91 -3.58 -6.27
C ALA A 329 -16.45 -3.28 -6.64
N MET A 330 -16.03 -3.63 -7.85
CA MET A 330 -14.66 -3.34 -8.30
C MET A 330 -14.43 -1.85 -8.54
N ASN A 331 -15.43 -1.14 -9.05
CA ASN A 331 -15.38 0.32 -9.19
C ASN A 331 -15.23 1.00 -7.82
N THR A 332 -15.92 0.51 -6.79
CA THR A 332 -15.74 0.99 -5.41
C THR A 332 -14.31 0.79 -4.92
N CYS A 333 -13.72 -0.40 -5.14
CA CYS A 333 -12.34 -0.67 -4.75
C CYS A 333 -11.35 0.25 -5.50
N ALA A 334 -11.52 0.40 -6.81
CA ALA A 334 -10.67 1.26 -7.63
C ALA A 334 -10.78 2.74 -7.23
N ALA A 335 -12.00 3.23 -6.97
CA ALA A 335 -12.22 4.59 -6.51
C ALA A 335 -11.58 4.83 -5.14
N MET A 336 -11.68 3.87 -4.21
CA MET A 336 -11.03 3.98 -2.89
C MET A 336 -9.51 4.04 -3.00
N ALA A 337 -8.90 3.16 -3.80
CA ALA A 337 -7.46 3.16 -4.04
C ALA A 337 -6.99 4.49 -4.64
N SER A 338 -7.68 5.00 -5.66
CA SER A 338 -7.34 6.28 -6.29
C SER A 338 -7.51 7.46 -5.33
N ARG A 339 -8.55 7.46 -4.48
CA ARG A 339 -8.72 8.50 -3.45
C ARG A 339 -7.61 8.45 -2.39
N GLN A 340 -7.17 7.27 -1.96
CA GLN A 340 -6.06 7.13 -1.02
C GLN A 340 -4.76 7.72 -1.59
N GLU A 341 -4.43 7.40 -2.84
CA GLU A 341 -3.25 7.93 -3.53
C GLU A 341 -3.33 9.45 -3.70
N ALA A 342 -4.47 9.97 -4.15
CA ALA A 342 -4.68 11.41 -4.30
C ALA A 342 -4.56 12.14 -2.95
N MET A 343 -5.06 11.55 -1.87
CA MET A 343 -4.97 12.14 -0.53
C MET A 343 -3.53 12.13 0.00
N ALA A 344 -2.79 11.03 -0.19
CA ALA A 344 -1.38 10.94 0.16
C ALA A 344 -0.56 12.03 -0.55
N GLN A 345 -0.78 12.21 -1.85
CA GLN A 345 -0.09 13.26 -2.62
C GLN A 345 -0.44 14.67 -2.14
N ARG A 346 -1.73 14.94 -1.84
CA ARG A 346 -2.16 16.24 -1.30
C ARG A 346 -1.51 16.53 0.06
N ILE A 347 -1.50 15.54 0.96
CA ILE A 347 -0.88 15.68 2.28
C ILE A 347 0.63 15.93 2.14
N ALA A 348 1.32 15.21 1.26
CA ALA A 348 2.74 15.41 1.00
C ALA A 348 3.03 16.85 0.52
N ASN A 349 2.26 17.33 -0.47
CA ASN A 349 2.40 18.68 -0.99
C ASN A 349 2.14 19.75 0.10
N THR A 350 1.09 19.58 0.91
CA THR A 350 0.79 20.50 2.01
C THR A 350 1.88 20.50 3.08
N ASN A 351 2.45 19.33 3.40
CA ASN A 351 3.56 19.19 4.33
C ASN A 351 4.81 19.92 3.83
N ASP A 352 5.14 19.80 2.54
CA ASP A 352 6.29 20.49 1.94
C ASP A 352 6.12 22.03 1.96
N LEU A 353 4.90 22.52 1.68
CA LEU A 353 4.58 23.95 1.78
C LEU A 353 4.72 24.47 3.22
N LEU A 354 4.16 23.75 4.20
CA LEU A 354 4.29 24.11 5.62
C LEU A 354 5.74 24.10 6.08
N ARG A 355 6.52 23.08 5.71
CA ARG A 355 7.94 22.98 6.06
C ARG A 355 8.74 24.15 5.48
N THR A 356 8.43 24.55 4.25
CA THR A 356 9.05 25.70 3.60
C THR A 356 8.71 27.00 4.34
N ARG A 357 7.44 27.18 4.71
CA ARG A 357 6.96 28.35 5.46
C ARG A 357 7.62 28.47 6.84
N VAL A 358 7.62 27.38 7.61
CA VAL A 358 8.30 27.31 8.92
C VAL A 358 9.79 27.65 8.78
N GLY A 359 10.45 27.14 7.72
CA GLY A 359 11.84 27.47 7.43
C GLY A 359 12.07 28.96 7.20
N ILE A 360 11.21 29.62 6.41
CA ILE A 360 11.28 31.07 6.17
C ILE A 360 11.08 31.86 7.47
N VAL A 361 10.10 31.49 8.30
CA VAL A 361 9.85 32.15 9.59
C VAL A 361 11.06 32.02 10.52
N GLN A 362 11.67 30.83 10.59
CA GLN A 362 12.89 30.61 11.37
C GLN A 362 14.09 31.42 10.85
N GLU A 363 14.29 31.49 9.53
CA GLU A 363 15.36 32.31 8.93
C GLU A 363 15.17 33.81 9.21
N LEU A 364 13.93 34.30 9.13
CA LEU A 364 13.60 35.68 9.45
C LEU A 364 13.84 35.99 10.94
N GLN A 365 13.47 35.08 11.84
CA GLN A 365 13.77 35.21 13.27
C GLN A 365 15.27 35.24 13.55
N ASN A 366 16.04 34.32 12.94
CA ASN A 366 17.49 34.29 13.05
C ASN A 366 18.13 35.60 12.55
N ARG A 367 17.65 36.14 11.43
CA ARG A 367 18.11 37.42 10.89
C ARG A 367 17.81 38.58 11.85
N GLN A 368 16.61 38.62 12.45
CA GLN A 368 16.25 39.64 13.43
C GLN A 368 17.12 39.57 14.69
N ILE A 369 17.42 38.37 15.18
CA ILE A 369 18.32 38.15 16.31
C ILE A 369 19.71 38.71 15.98
N LEU A 370 20.28 38.36 14.82
CA LEU A 370 21.59 38.86 14.38
C LEU A 370 21.61 40.39 14.23
N GLN A 371 20.55 40.99 13.68
CA GLN A 371 20.44 42.45 13.59
C GLN A 371 20.39 43.12 14.97
N SER A 372 19.64 42.55 15.92
CA SER A 372 19.60 43.05 17.30
C SER A 372 20.96 42.94 18.00
N MET A 373 21.73 41.90 17.68
CA MET A 373 23.08 41.69 18.22
C MET A 373 24.05 42.71 17.63
N ASN A 374 24.01 42.93 16.32
CA ASN A 374 24.83 43.95 15.65
C ASN A 374 24.52 45.36 16.16
N ALA A 375 23.23 45.68 16.37
CA ALA A 375 22.83 46.97 16.94
C ALA A 375 23.36 47.16 18.37
N ARG A 376 23.26 46.13 19.21
CA ARG A 376 23.82 46.14 20.57
C ARG A 376 25.35 46.28 20.56
N ALA A 377 26.05 45.54 19.69
CA ALA A 377 27.50 45.64 19.52
C ALA A 377 27.91 47.05 19.05
N ALA A 378 27.19 47.65 18.10
CA ALA A 378 27.45 49.02 17.65
C ALA A 378 27.23 50.06 18.77
N GLN A 379 26.22 49.87 19.62
CA GLN A 379 26.01 50.71 20.80
C GLN A 379 27.15 50.56 21.82
N GLN A 380 27.61 49.33 22.07
CA GLN A 380 28.76 49.07 22.93
C GLN A 380 30.04 49.73 22.40
N LEU A 381 30.29 49.65 21.08
CA LEU A 381 31.42 50.33 20.43
C LEU A 381 31.36 51.85 20.60
N ARG A 382 30.17 52.46 20.42
CA ARG A 382 30.01 53.92 20.63
C ARG A 382 30.28 54.33 22.08
N LEU A 383 29.80 53.54 23.05
CA LEU A 383 30.08 53.79 24.46
C LEU A 383 31.57 53.65 24.77
N GLN A 384 32.23 52.64 24.20
CA GLN A 384 33.67 52.45 24.34
C GLN A 384 34.45 53.64 23.77
N GLN A 385 34.11 54.09 22.56
CA GLN A 385 34.73 55.27 21.94
C GLN A 385 34.50 56.55 22.77
N ALA A 386 33.33 56.69 23.39
CA ALA A 386 33.06 57.82 24.29
C ALA A 386 33.95 57.77 25.55
N VAL A 387 34.17 56.59 26.13
CA VAL A 387 35.09 56.39 27.27
C VAL A 387 36.54 56.62 26.86
N GLU A 388 36.95 56.20 25.67
CA GLU A 388 38.27 56.47 25.12
C GLU A 388 38.51 57.98 24.98
N GLY A 389 37.52 58.74 24.49
CA GLY A 389 37.60 60.20 24.44
C GLY A 389 37.80 60.84 25.82
N LEU A 390 37.14 60.33 26.86
CA LEU A 390 37.34 60.78 28.24
C LEU A 390 38.73 60.41 28.78
N SER A 391 39.27 59.26 28.39
CA SER A 391 40.60 58.80 28.81
C SER A 391 41.72 59.73 28.30
N VAL A 392 41.57 60.33 27.12
CA VAL A 392 42.51 61.34 26.60
C VAL A 392 42.64 62.51 27.57
N ALA A 393 41.52 63.00 28.10
CA ALA A 393 41.51 64.10 29.06
C ALA A 393 42.17 63.69 30.39
N ALA A 394 41.83 62.51 30.91
CA ALA A 394 42.39 61.99 32.16
C ALA A 394 43.91 61.75 32.06
N ILE A 395 44.38 61.06 31.01
CA ILE A 395 45.80 60.78 30.77
C ILE A 395 46.58 62.08 30.58
N SER A 396 46.04 63.01 29.77
CA SER A 396 46.69 64.31 29.55
C SER A 396 46.87 65.06 30.88
N TYR A 397 45.85 65.07 31.74
CA TYR A 397 45.93 65.69 33.06
C TYR A 397 47.02 65.05 33.94
N TYR A 398 47.06 63.71 34.03
CA TYR A 398 48.08 63.01 34.82
C TYR A 398 49.51 63.23 34.29
N VAL A 399 49.72 63.20 32.97
CA VAL A 399 51.03 63.43 32.35
C VAL A 399 51.50 64.86 32.60
N ILE A 400 50.62 65.86 32.42
CA ILE A 400 50.91 67.26 32.75
C ILE A 400 51.26 67.40 34.24
N GLY A 401 50.52 66.72 35.12
CA GLY A 401 50.80 66.67 36.55
C GLY A 401 52.20 66.12 36.86
N LEU A 402 52.61 65.03 36.21
CA LEU A 402 53.93 64.43 36.38
C LEU A 402 55.06 65.39 35.95
N PHE A 403 54.92 66.04 34.78
CA PHE A 403 55.89 67.04 34.33
C PHE A 403 55.93 68.27 35.24
N SER A 404 54.81 68.68 35.83
CA SER A 404 54.76 69.75 36.82
C SER A 404 55.57 69.41 38.08
N TYR A 405 55.48 68.17 38.58
CA TYR A 405 56.31 67.72 39.71
C TYR A 405 57.80 67.66 39.35
N THR A 406 58.15 67.16 38.16
CA THR A 406 59.54 67.14 37.68
C THR A 406 60.10 68.56 37.51
N GLY A 407 59.30 69.49 36.96
CA GLY A 407 59.68 70.90 36.83
C GLY A 407 59.91 71.58 38.18
N LYS A 408 59.08 71.28 39.18
CA LYS A 408 59.29 71.74 40.57
C LYS A 408 60.56 71.15 41.19
N ALA A 409 60.85 69.87 40.97
CA ALA A 409 62.08 69.22 41.46
C ALA A 409 63.35 69.79 40.79
N ALA A 410 63.30 70.07 39.49
CA ALA A 410 64.41 70.69 38.75
C ALA A 410 64.70 72.13 39.23
N LYS A 411 63.66 72.89 39.58
CA LYS A 411 63.82 74.22 40.19
C LYS A 411 64.50 74.15 41.56
N VAL A 412 64.21 73.13 42.36
CA VAL A 412 64.89 72.87 43.65
C VAL A 412 66.37 72.48 43.45
N MET A 413 66.72 71.88 42.31
CA MET A 413 68.11 71.52 41.94
C MET A 413 68.92 72.66 41.28
N GLY A 414 68.42 73.90 41.25
CA GLY A 414 69.19 75.08 40.83
C GLY A 414 69.17 75.39 39.33
N LEU A 415 68.30 74.75 38.53
CA LEU A 415 68.11 75.08 37.12
C LEU A 415 67.22 76.33 36.95
N PRO A 416 67.59 77.31 36.10
CA PRO A 416 66.86 78.58 35.92
C PRO A 416 65.64 78.40 34.98
N VAL A 417 64.70 77.56 35.38
CA VAL A 417 63.48 77.28 34.59
C VAL A 417 62.25 77.72 35.38
N ASN A 418 61.39 78.55 34.76
CA ASN A 418 60.09 78.90 35.35
C ASN A 418 59.10 77.75 35.07
N PRO A 419 58.68 76.97 36.08
CA PRO A 419 57.88 75.77 35.87
C PRO A 419 56.49 76.07 35.31
N GLU A 420 55.93 77.24 35.59
CA GLU A 420 54.56 77.59 35.18
C GLU A 420 54.46 77.86 33.68
N ILE A 421 55.46 78.55 33.10
CA ILE A 421 55.53 78.82 31.66
C ILE A 421 55.81 77.52 30.89
N LEU A 422 56.69 76.67 31.43
CA LEU A 422 57.02 75.38 30.82
C LEU A 422 55.79 74.46 30.76
N VAL A 423 55.04 74.35 31.86
CA VAL A 423 53.82 73.52 31.94
C VAL A 423 52.74 74.07 31.01
N GLY A 424 52.51 75.38 30.98
CA GLY A 424 51.54 76.00 30.07
C GLY A 424 51.86 75.77 28.60
N ALA A 425 53.14 75.86 28.21
CA ALA A 425 53.59 75.56 26.86
C ALA A 425 53.44 74.07 26.50
N LEU A 426 53.65 73.16 27.46
CA LEU A 426 53.58 71.70 27.26
C LEU A 426 52.15 71.15 27.09
N VAL A 427 51.14 71.80 27.65
CA VAL A 427 49.73 71.34 27.61
C VAL A 427 49.23 71.01 26.19
N PRO A 428 49.32 71.91 25.19
CA PRO A 428 48.83 71.59 23.84
C PRO A 428 49.63 70.47 23.17
N PHE A 429 50.94 70.36 23.43
CA PHE A 429 51.77 69.30 22.86
C PHE A 429 51.48 67.93 23.49
N VAL A 430 51.26 67.87 24.80
CA VAL A 430 50.89 66.63 25.50
C VAL A 430 49.49 66.18 25.09
N ALA A 431 48.51 67.09 25.06
CA ALA A 431 47.16 66.76 24.63
C ALA A 431 47.12 66.27 23.17
N ALA A 432 47.81 66.96 22.26
CA ALA A 432 47.92 66.54 20.87
C ALA A 432 48.69 65.21 20.74
N GLY A 433 49.76 65.01 21.52
CA GLY A 433 50.56 63.79 21.51
C GLY A 433 49.78 62.57 22.00
N VAL A 434 49.05 62.71 23.12
CA VAL A 434 48.19 61.64 23.67
C VAL A 434 47.05 61.33 22.70
N TRP A 435 46.40 62.35 22.13
CA TRP A 435 45.33 62.16 21.15
C TRP A 435 45.82 61.48 19.86
N LEU A 436 46.95 61.93 19.28
CA LEU A 436 47.54 61.30 18.10
C LEU A 436 48.07 59.90 18.38
N GLY A 437 48.60 59.66 19.57
CA GLY A 437 49.09 58.36 20.03
C GLY A 437 47.96 57.33 20.11
N LEU A 438 46.89 57.67 20.85
CA LEU A 438 45.69 56.83 20.95
C LEU A 438 45.04 56.62 19.57
N ARG A 439 44.93 57.67 18.75
CA ARG A 439 44.38 57.57 17.39
C ARG A 439 45.22 56.67 16.49
N ARG A 440 46.56 56.73 16.55
CA ARG A 440 47.45 55.83 15.80
C ARG A 440 47.34 54.38 16.28
N MET A 441 47.22 54.17 17.58
CA MET A 441 47.12 52.83 18.16
C MET A 441 45.79 52.16 17.76
N HIS A 442 44.69 52.90 17.83
CA HIS A 442 43.38 52.48 17.35
C HIS A 442 43.39 52.19 15.84
N HIS A 443 44.09 53.01 15.04
CA HIS A 443 44.18 52.77 13.59
C HIS A 443 44.98 51.50 13.23
N LYS A 444 45.95 51.09 14.07
CA LYS A 444 46.70 49.84 13.91
C LYS A 444 45.93 48.60 14.37
N LEU A 445 45.03 48.75 15.34
CA LEU A 445 44.22 47.64 15.89
C LEU A 445 42.96 47.31 15.06
N HIS A 446 42.51 48.23 14.19
CA HIS A 446 41.36 48.04 13.30
C HIS A 446 41.75 47.86 11.82
N ALA A 447 43.03 47.61 11.52
CA ALA A 447 43.52 47.38 10.16
C ALA A 447 43.72 45.89 9.80
N ASP A 448 43.39 44.98 10.73
CA ASP A 448 43.13 43.55 10.50
C ASP A 448 41.64 43.29 10.78
#